data_AF-A0AAV7C8M7-F1
#
_entry.id   AF-A0AAV7C8M7-F1
#
_cell.length_a   1.000
_cell.length_b   1.000
_cell.length_c   1.000
_cell.angle_alpha   90.00
_cell.angle_beta   90.00
_cell.angle_gamma   90.00
#
_symmetry.space_group_name_H-M   'P 1'
#
loop_
_entity.id
_entity.type
_entity.pdbx_description
1 polymer ?
#
loop_
_entity_poly.entity_id
_entity_poly.type
_entity_poly.pdbx_seq_one_letter_code
_entity_poly.pdbx_strand_id
1 'polypeptide(L)'
;MLEMAGRRGALIVLEGADRAGKSTQARRLVEALIEQGYKAEGMRFPERTTEIGRLVGSYLEKKSNIEDHTVHLLFSANRWEHVPLIKEKLRNGVTLVVDRYAFSGVAFTSAKENFLCTGVRS
;
A
#
# COMPACT_ATOMS: atom_id res chain seq x y z
N MET A 1 7.10 1.06 -39.51
CA MET A 1 6.50 0.25 -38.43
C MET A 1 6.46 1.13 -37.20
N LEU A 2 5.34 1.82 -36.98
CA LEU A 2 5.18 2.74 -35.84
C LEU A 2 5.00 1.88 -34.58
N GLU A 3 5.89 2.05 -33.60
CA GLU A 3 5.61 1.62 -32.22
C GLU A 3 4.30 2.29 -31.81
N MET A 4 3.23 1.51 -31.68
CA MET A 4 2.07 1.97 -30.93
C MET A 4 2.52 2.09 -29.48
N ALA A 5 2.78 3.31 -29.03
CA ALA A 5 2.95 3.60 -27.61
C ALA A 5 1.69 3.13 -26.87
N GLY A 6 1.72 1.89 -26.37
CA GLY A 6 0.61 1.30 -25.65
C GLY A 6 0.25 2.19 -24.47
N ARG A 7 -1.04 2.52 -24.32
CA ARG A 7 -1.49 3.34 -23.18
C ARG A 7 -1.08 2.62 -21.88
N ARG A 8 -0.28 3.31 -21.06
CA ARG A 8 0.11 2.84 -19.72
C ARG A 8 -1.14 2.54 -18.90
N GLY A 9 -1.07 1.51 -18.06
CA GLY A 9 -2.10 1.26 -17.06
C GLY A 9 -2.23 2.41 -16.06
N ALA A 10 -3.40 2.52 -15.44
CA ALA A 10 -3.65 3.49 -14.36
C ALA A 10 -3.22 2.90 -13.00
N LEU A 11 -2.84 3.77 -12.07
CA LEU A 11 -2.65 3.41 -10.66
C LEU A 11 -3.80 4.05 -9.88
N ILE A 12 -4.74 3.23 -9.41
CA ILE A 12 -5.92 3.66 -8.68
C ILE A 12 -5.73 3.27 -7.22
N VAL A 13 -5.77 4.24 -6.31
CA VAL A 13 -5.61 3.99 -4.88
C VAL A 13 -6.93 4.22 -4.17
N LEU A 14 -7.37 3.24 -3.37
CA LEU A 14 -8.54 3.36 -2.51
C LEU A 14 -8.09 3.60 -1.06
N GLU A 15 -8.42 4.78 -0.54
CA GLU A 15 -8.18 5.21 0.84
C GLU A 15 -9.51 5.40 1.59
N GLY A 16 -9.46 5.38 2.91
CA GLY A 16 -10.65 5.59 3.76
C GLY A 16 -10.56 4.90 5.12
N ALA A 17 -11.56 5.16 5.96
CA ALA A 17 -11.62 4.65 7.34
C ALA A 17 -11.59 3.11 7.41
N ASP A 18 -11.17 2.58 8.56
CA ASP A 18 -11.22 1.14 8.81
C ASP A 18 -12.65 0.61 8.72
N ARG A 19 -12.80 -0.57 8.12
CA ARG A 19 -14.10 -1.21 7.83
C ARG A 19 -15.02 -0.47 6.85
N ALA A 20 -14.55 0.56 6.15
CA ALA A 20 -15.32 1.23 5.07
C ALA A 20 -15.54 0.38 3.79
N GLY A 21 -15.22 -0.92 3.81
CA GLY A 21 -15.43 -1.80 2.66
C GLY A 21 -14.41 -1.67 1.52
N LYS A 22 -13.27 -1.01 1.75
CA LYS A 22 -12.23 -0.76 0.72
C LYS A 22 -11.79 -2.01 -0.03
N SER A 23 -11.48 -3.10 0.69
CA SER A 23 -11.05 -4.36 0.06
C SER A 23 -12.14 -4.95 -0.84
N THR A 24 -13.41 -4.84 -0.44
CA THR A 24 -14.54 -5.27 -1.26
C THR A 24 -14.67 -4.42 -2.51
N GLN A 25 -14.54 -3.09 -2.39
CA GLN A 25 -14.62 -2.19 -3.53
C GLN A 25 -13.42 -2.33 -4.47
N ALA A 26 -12.21 -2.54 -3.95
CA ALA A 26 -11.02 -2.82 -4.74
C ALA A 26 -11.22 -4.04 -5.63
N ARG A 27 -11.70 -5.15 -5.03
CA ARG A 27 -12.00 -6.39 -5.77
C ARG A 27 -13.05 -6.16 -6.85
N ARG A 28 -14.17 -5.54 -6.51
CA ARG A 28 -15.25 -5.24 -7.48
C ARG A 28 -14.78 -4.35 -8.62
N LEU A 29 -13.91 -3.39 -8.34
CA LEU A 29 -13.34 -2.51 -9.36
C LEU A 29 -12.43 -3.28 -10.31
N VAL A 30 -11.57 -4.17 -9.79
CA VAL A 30 -10.73 -5.03 -10.63
C VAL A 30 -11.60 -5.93 -11.51
N GLU A 31 -12.62 -6.58 -10.95
CA GLU A 31 -13.56 -7.42 -11.69
C GLU A 31 -14.26 -6.64 -12.81
N ALA A 32 -14.82 -5.47 -12.50
CA ALA A 32 -15.50 -4.63 -13.48
C ALA A 32 -14.56 -4.15 -14.61
N LEU A 33 -13.31 -3.82 -14.30
CA LEU A 33 -12.31 -3.44 -15.31
C LEU A 33 -11.99 -4.61 -16.24
N ILE A 34 -11.84 -5.82 -15.69
CA ILE A 34 -11.60 -7.04 -16.48
C ILE A 34 -12.80 -7.35 -17.37
N GLU A 35 -14.02 -7.25 -16.85
CA GLU A 35 -15.27 -7.44 -17.62
C GLU A 35 -15.39 -6.46 -18.79
N GLN A 36 -14.86 -5.24 -18.65
CA GLN A 36 -14.80 -4.24 -19.72
C GLN A 36 -13.61 -4.43 -20.68
N GLY A 37 -12.82 -5.49 -20.53
CA GLY A 37 -11.68 -5.81 -21.41
C GLY A 37 -10.38 -5.11 -21.06
N TYR A 38 -10.28 -4.43 -19.91
CA TYR A 38 -9.02 -3.87 -19.42
C TYR A 38 -8.18 -4.92 -18.70
N LYS A 39 -6.85 -4.81 -18.82
CA LYS A 39 -5.93 -5.54 -17.94
C LYS A 39 -5.93 -4.85 -16.58
N ALA A 40 -6.38 -5.52 -15.53
CA ALA A 40 -6.38 -4.98 -14.17
C ALA A 40 -5.93 -6.01 -13.14
N GLU A 41 -5.20 -5.55 -12.11
CA GLU A 41 -4.75 -6.37 -10.99
C GLU A 41 -4.96 -5.62 -9.66
N GLY A 42 -5.27 -6.36 -8.61
CA GLY A 42 -5.37 -5.84 -7.25
C GLY A 42 -4.03 -5.89 -6.52
N MET A 43 -3.73 -4.87 -5.73
CA MET A 43 -2.58 -4.81 -4.83
C MET A 43 -3.02 -4.26 -3.47
N ARG A 44 -2.30 -4.59 -2.41
CA ARG A 44 -2.63 -4.15 -1.05
C ARG A 44 -1.36 -3.88 -0.26
N PHE A 45 -1.38 -2.83 0.57
CA PHE A 45 -0.32 -2.60 1.57
C PHE A 45 -0.87 -2.64 3.02
N PRO A 46 -0.04 -3.06 4.01
CA PRO A 46 1.30 -3.61 3.83
C PRO A 46 1.23 -4.98 3.14
N GLU A 47 2.18 -5.23 2.25
CA GLU A 47 2.29 -6.53 1.61
C GLU A 47 3.15 -7.44 2.47
N ARG A 48 2.60 -8.60 2.88
CA ARG A 48 3.12 -9.41 4.00
C ARG A 48 4.02 -10.58 3.58
N THR A 49 4.21 -10.85 2.30
CA THR A 49 5.04 -11.99 1.84
C THR A 49 6.54 -11.72 1.87
N THR A 50 6.96 -10.46 1.74
CA THR A 50 8.38 -10.05 1.80
C THR A 50 8.92 -10.10 3.23
N GLU A 51 10.24 -10.04 3.39
CA GLU A 51 10.86 -10.00 4.73
C GLU A 51 10.41 -8.77 5.52
N ILE A 52 10.41 -7.60 4.89
CA ILE A 52 9.89 -6.36 5.48
C ILE A 52 8.39 -6.52 5.80
N GLY A 53 7.63 -7.10 4.87
CA GLY A 53 6.22 -7.40 5.03
C GLY A 53 5.89 -8.25 6.25
N ARG A 54 6.69 -9.29 6.51
CA ARG A 54 6.54 -10.16 7.69
C ARG A 54 6.85 -9.42 8.99
N LEU A 55 7.87 -8.55 9.00
CA LEU A 55 8.18 -7.72 10.17
C LEU A 55 7.02 -6.78 10.52
N VAL A 56 6.49 -6.10 9.50
CA VAL A 56 5.30 -5.22 9.65
C VAL A 56 4.08 -6.03 10.10
N GLY A 57 3.87 -7.22 9.53
CA GLY A 57 2.79 -8.12 9.92
C GLY A 57 2.87 -8.56 11.39
N SER A 58 4.06 -8.95 11.85
CA SER A 58 4.32 -9.35 13.24
C SER A 58 4.04 -8.21 14.23
N TYR A 59 4.41 -6.97 13.87
CA TYR A 59 4.11 -5.80 14.67
C TYR A 59 2.59 -5.54 14.76
N LEU A 60 1.87 -5.61 13.63
CA LEU A 60 0.41 -5.44 13.61
C LEU A 60 -0.33 -6.52 14.42
N GLU A 61 0.24 -7.71 14.52
CA GLU A 61 -0.26 -8.82 15.33
C GLU A 61 0.17 -8.73 16.81
N LYS A 62 0.90 -7.68 17.21
CA LYS A 62 1.46 -7.48 18.56
C LYS A 62 2.38 -8.61 19.01
N LYS A 63 3.03 -9.31 18.07
CA LYS A 63 3.99 -10.39 18.34
C LYS A 63 5.43 -9.88 18.51
N SER A 64 5.72 -8.69 18.00
CA SER A 64 7.00 -8.01 18.17
C SER A 64 6.79 -6.61 18.74
N ASN A 65 7.71 -6.20 19.62
CA ASN A 65 7.77 -4.82 20.12
C ASN A 65 8.88 -4.08 19.37
N ILE A 66 8.49 -3.43 18.27
CA ILE A 66 9.38 -2.61 17.44
C ILE A 66 9.03 -1.15 17.75
N GLU A 67 10.06 -0.32 17.86
CA GLU A 67 9.91 1.12 18.07
C GLU A 67 9.09 1.76 16.93
N ASP A 68 8.22 2.72 17.27
CA ASP A 68 7.19 3.24 16.35
C ASP A 68 7.76 3.98 15.13
N HIS A 69 8.87 4.73 15.27
CA HIS A 69 9.55 5.34 14.12
C HIS A 69 10.15 4.27 13.20
N THR A 70 10.71 3.21 13.77
CA THR A 70 11.26 2.08 13.01
C THR A 70 10.15 1.40 12.19
N VAL A 71 9.00 1.15 12.79
CA VAL A 71 7.84 0.57 12.10
C VAL A 71 7.35 1.48 10.96
N HIS A 72 7.29 2.79 11.20
CA HIS A 72 6.90 3.75 10.17
C HIS A 72 7.84 3.69 8.95
N LEU A 73 9.15 3.58 9.18
CA LEU A 73 10.13 3.38 8.11
C LEU A 73 9.96 2.03 7.40
N LEU A 74 9.66 0.95 8.13
CA LEU A 74 9.39 -0.36 7.55
C LEU A 74 8.14 -0.36 6.65
N PHE A 75 7.07 0.34 7.04
CA PHE A 75 5.90 0.54 6.16
C PHE A 75 6.27 1.27 4.87
N SER A 76 7.16 2.26 4.94
CA SER A 76 7.64 2.98 3.77
C SER A 76 8.54 2.10 2.90
N ALA A 77 9.46 1.36 3.49
CA ALA A 77 10.32 0.41 2.81
C ALA A 77 9.51 -0.67 2.08
N ASN A 78 8.44 -1.18 2.71
CA ASN A 78 7.54 -2.17 2.12
C ASN A 78 6.83 -1.68 0.84
N ARG A 79 6.61 -0.37 0.70
CA ARG A 79 6.10 0.20 -0.56
C ARG A 79 7.20 0.36 -1.58
N TRP A 80 8.35 0.88 -1.16
CA TRP A 80 9.49 1.13 -2.04
C TRP A 80 10.02 -0.15 -2.70
N GLU A 81 10.02 -1.29 -1.98
CA GLU A 81 10.42 -2.58 -2.56
C GLU A 81 9.49 -3.04 -3.71
N HIS A 82 8.23 -2.59 -3.73
CA HIS A 82 7.24 -2.94 -4.77
C HIS A 82 7.19 -1.92 -5.93
N VAL A 83 7.87 -0.77 -5.83
CA VAL A 83 7.89 0.25 -6.89
C VAL A 83 8.38 -0.29 -8.25
N PRO A 84 9.43 -1.11 -8.33
CA PRO A 84 9.87 -1.69 -9.61
C PRO A 84 8.75 -2.51 -10.29
N LEU A 85 8.08 -3.37 -9.54
CA LEU A 85 6.95 -4.19 -10.02
C LEU A 85 5.77 -3.31 -10.46
N ILE A 86 5.41 -2.31 -9.67
CA ILE A 86 4.34 -1.35 -10.02
C ILE A 86 4.66 -0.66 -11.35
N LYS A 87 5.89 -0.14 -11.51
CA LYS A 87 6.31 0.52 -12.75
C LYS A 87 6.28 -0.43 -13.94
N GLU A 88 6.71 -1.67 -13.76
CA GLU A 88 6.64 -2.71 -14.80
C GLU A 88 5.20 -2.98 -15.26
N LYS A 89 4.30 -3.28 -14.32
CA LYS A 89 2.89 -3.57 -14.61
C LYS A 89 2.20 -2.42 -15.33
N LEU A 90 2.40 -1.19 -14.85
CA LEU A 90 1.84 0.01 -15.47
C LEU A 90 2.36 0.17 -16.91
N ARG A 91 3.67 0.02 -17.14
CA ARG A 91 4.25 0.08 -18.50
C ARG A 91 3.67 -0.97 -19.44
N ASN A 92 3.35 -2.16 -18.92
CA ASN A 92 2.73 -3.25 -19.69
C ASN A 92 1.22 -3.07 -19.92
N GLY A 93 0.66 -1.89 -19.57
CA GLY A 93 -0.75 -1.56 -19.76
C GLY A 93 -1.68 -2.12 -18.69
N VAL A 94 -1.14 -2.69 -17.60
CA VAL A 94 -1.95 -3.24 -16.50
C VAL A 94 -2.33 -2.13 -15.54
N THR A 95 -3.63 -1.94 -15.33
CA THR A 95 -4.17 -1.03 -14.31
C THR A 95 -4.07 -1.69 -12.94
N LEU A 96 -3.51 -0.98 -11.97
CA LEU A 96 -3.36 -1.47 -10.59
C LEU A 96 -4.36 -0.77 -9.68
N VAL A 97 -5.17 -1.56 -8.98
CA VAL A 97 -6.08 -1.08 -7.94
C VAL A 97 -5.48 -1.41 -6.58
N VAL A 98 -5.09 -0.38 -5.82
CA VAL A 98 -4.34 -0.51 -4.57
C VAL A 98 -5.22 -0.21 -3.35
N ASP A 99 -5.39 -1.19 -2.46
CA ASP A 99 -6.05 -1.02 -1.17
C ASP A 99 -5.01 -0.59 -0.11
N ARG A 100 -5.12 0.68 0.34
CA ARG A 100 -4.22 1.39 1.28
C ARG A 100 -2.81 1.63 0.71
N TYR A 101 -2.39 2.89 0.55
CA TYR A 101 -1.08 3.23 -0.01
C TYR A 101 -0.29 4.25 0.83
N ALA A 102 -0.88 5.34 1.31
CA ALA A 102 -0.08 6.42 1.91
C ALA A 102 -0.47 6.78 3.36
N PHE A 103 -1.76 6.82 3.68
CA PHE A 103 -2.19 7.44 4.94
C PHE A 103 -2.23 6.50 6.14
N SER A 104 -2.08 5.19 5.96
CA SER A 104 -1.94 4.27 7.09
C SER A 104 -0.64 4.49 7.88
N GLY A 105 0.42 5.04 7.26
CA GLY A 105 1.67 5.31 7.95
C GLY A 105 1.62 6.58 8.82
N VAL A 106 0.94 7.63 8.37
CA VAL A 106 0.85 8.91 9.11
C VAL A 106 -0.29 8.89 10.11
N ALA A 107 -1.47 8.38 9.73
CA ALA A 107 -2.64 8.37 10.61
C ALA A 107 -2.47 7.42 11.82
N PHE A 108 -1.76 6.30 11.65
CA PHE A 108 -1.53 5.35 12.76
C PHE A 108 -0.48 5.86 13.74
N THR A 109 0.54 6.57 13.24
CA THR A 109 1.57 7.23 14.06
C THR A 109 0.99 8.45 14.80
N SER A 110 0.07 9.20 14.18
CA SER A 110 -0.57 10.38 14.79
C SER A 110 -1.64 10.03 15.84
N ALA A 111 -2.23 8.84 15.77
CA ALA A 111 -3.34 8.43 16.64
C ALA A 111 -2.91 7.80 17.98
N LYS A 112 -1.60 7.73 18.28
CA LYS A 112 -1.11 7.24 19.58
C LYS A 112 -0.81 8.41 20.53
N GLU A 113 -1.39 8.34 21.73
CA GLU A 113 -1.41 9.41 22.75
C GLU A 113 -0.04 9.91 23.26
N ASN A 114 1.08 9.25 22.92
CA ASN A 114 2.43 9.66 23.33
C ASN A 114 3.21 10.48 22.29
N PHE A 115 2.56 10.99 21.24
CA PHE A 115 3.24 11.78 20.19
C PHE A 115 3.57 13.23 20.58
N LEU A 116 3.28 13.64 21.82
CA LEU A 116 3.76 14.90 22.37
C LEU A 116 5.16 14.69 22.95
N CYS A 117 6.15 15.34 22.34
CA CYS A 117 7.46 15.56 22.94
C CYS A 117 7.32 16.12 24.36
N THR A 118 7.28 15.26 25.35
CA THR A 118 7.46 15.65 26.75
C THR A 118 8.94 15.48 27.08
N GLY A 119 9.69 16.53 26.73
CA GLY A 119 10.92 16.98 27.37
C GLY A 119 11.97 15.92 27.72
N VAL A 120 12.98 15.80 26.87
CA VAL A 120 14.35 15.63 27.36
C VAL A 120 14.68 16.91 28.15
N ARG A 121 14.60 16.84 29.48
CA ARG A 121 15.28 17.81 30.34
C ARG A 121 16.70 17.31 30.57
N SER A 122 17.63 18.23 30.37
CA SER A 122 19.08 18.20 30.62
C SER A 122 19.54 17.33 31.77
#